data_AF-A0A3R7QKY6-F1
#
_entry.id   AF-A0A3R7QKY6-F1
#
_cell.length_a   1.000
_cell.length_b   1.000
_cell.length_c   1.000
_cell.angle_alpha   90.00
_cell.angle_beta   90.00
_cell.angle_gamma   90.00
#
_symmetry.space_group_name_H-M   'P 1'
#
loop_
_entity.id
_entity.type
_entity.pdbx_description
1 polymer ?
#
loop_
_entity_poly.entity_id
_entity_poly.type
_entity_poly.pdbx_seq_one_letter_code
_entity_poly.pdbx_strand_id
1 'polypeptide(L)'
;MKIFDCFMFYDESMLLDVRLNILNEFVDYFIIVESEFFHNGKKRQLKFDIKNYDKFKDKIIYIVQKDQPSGILSINENDNEGIKSSKLIKNAHLRENHQRNQIFQGLTDAQPNDLILISDVDEIPNLEIVNLKETKNKFIIFEQKIFYYKFNRILSGFIWYGTKACKMKFLKSPQWLRNIKNKSFPFWRIDTFFSDTKYIDKNFIKNGGWHFSNLKSPSDIELKLNSYLHHRDYEVEKLGVKKITEVMTKNETIYDMYGDKRSKKFKDDKRKKLDKCDINILPKFVQNNIEKFKNWID
;
A
#
# COMPACT_ATOMS: atom_id res chain seq x y z
N MET A 1 0.53 -8.01 -24.69
CA MET A 1 -0.07 -7.80 -23.37
C MET A 1 0.86 -6.89 -22.62
N LYS A 2 0.42 -5.65 -22.36
CA LYS A 2 1.12 -4.68 -21.55
C LYS A 2 0.83 -4.91 -20.07
N ILE A 3 1.74 -4.45 -19.21
CA ILE A 3 1.65 -4.54 -17.75
C ILE A 3 1.74 -3.12 -17.18
N PHE A 4 0.71 -2.74 -16.41
CA PHE A 4 0.59 -1.44 -15.76
C PHE A 4 0.78 -1.60 -14.26
N ASP A 5 1.79 -0.94 -13.70
CA ASP A 5 2.02 -0.86 -12.27
C ASP A 5 1.39 0.41 -11.70
N CYS A 6 0.35 0.28 -10.88
CA CYS A 6 -0.47 1.41 -10.46
C CYS A 6 -0.48 1.55 -8.94
N PHE A 7 -0.17 2.75 -8.44
CA PHE A 7 -0.11 3.00 -7.01
C PHE A 7 -0.38 4.47 -6.67
N MET A 8 -0.74 4.69 -5.40
CA MET A 8 -0.84 6.03 -4.83
C MET A 8 0.52 6.46 -4.28
N PHE A 9 0.83 7.75 -4.43
CA PHE A 9 2.04 8.35 -3.89
C PHE A 9 1.70 9.43 -2.85
N TYR A 10 2.54 9.51 -1.81
CA TYR A 10 2.43 10.50 -0.75
C TYR A 10 3.78 11.19 -0.48
N ASP A 11 4.74 10.53 0.17
CA ASP A 11 6.01 11.15 0.53
C ASP A 11 7.20 10.18 0.62
N GLU A 12 7.04 8.95 0.13
CA GLU A 12 8.03 7.90 0.23
C GLU A 12 8.96 7.86 -1.01
N SER A 13 9.63 8.98 -1.33
CA SER A 13 10.46 9.11 -2.55
C SER A 13 11.58 8.05 -2.67
N MET A 14 12.15 7.61 -1.54
CA MET A 14 13.12 6.52 -1.51
C MET A 14 12.49 5.19 -1.94
N LEU A 15 11.30 4.86 -1.43
CA LEU A 15 10.60 3.64 -1.82
C LEU A 15 10.13 3.70 -3.26
N LEU A 16 9.73 4.89 -3.74
CA LEU A 16 9.42 5.10 -5.14
C LEU A 16 10.64 4.81 -6.04
N ASP A 17 11.83 5.34 -5.71
CA ASP A 17 13.06 5.03 -6.46
C ASP A 17 13.38 3.52 -6.48
N VAL A 18 13.25 2.85 -5.33
CA VAL A 18 13.44 1.40 -5.21
C VAL A 18 12.43 0.65 -6.08
N ARG A 19 11.14 0.99 -5.99
CA ARG A 19 10.07 0.38 -6.78
C ARG A 19 10.30 0.52 -8.27
N LEU A 20 10.58 1.75 -8.74
CA LEU A 20 10.80 2.02 -10.16
C LEU A 20 12.00 1.21 -10.68
N ASN A 21 13.13 1.19 -9.96
CA ASN A 21 14.29 0.41 -10.40
C ASN A 21 14.04 -1.11 -10.42
N ILE A 22 13.29 -1.65 -9.47
CA ILE A 22 12.95 -3.09 -9.42
C ILE A 22 12.01 -3.47 -10.57
N LEU A 23 11.00 -2.65 -10.84
CA LEU A 23 9.91 -3.03 -11.75
C LEU A 23 10.14 -2.60 -13.20
N ASN A 24 11.09 -1.70 -13.46
CA ASN A 24 11.26 -1.09 -14.78
C ASN A 24 11.44 -2.08 -15.93
N GLU A 25 12.08 -3.22 -15.71
CA GLU A 25 12.26 -4.24 -16.75
C GLU A 25 11.01 -5.11 -16.98
N PHE A 26 10.07 -5.14 -16.03
CA PHE A 26 8.90 -6.02 -16.04
C PHE A 26 7.62 -5.33 -16.51
N VAL A 27 7.55 -4.00 -16.40
CA VAL A 27 6.32 -3.24 -16.64
C VAL A 27 6.48 -2.26 -17.80
N ASP A 28 5.37 -2.01 -18.49
CA ASP A 28 5.31 -1.07 -19.60
C ASP A 28 5.06 0.35 -19.10
N TYR A 29 4.23 0.51 -18.06
CA TYR A 29 3.87 1.81 -17.50
C TYR A 29 3.81 1.80 -15.98
N PHE A 30 4.16 2.94 -15.40
CA PHE A 30 3.94 3.29 -14.00
C PHE A 30 2.84 4.35 -13.90
N ILE A 31 1.71 4.02 -13.29
CA ILE A 31 0.64 4.97 -13.01
C ILE A 31 0.77 5.45 -11.58
N ILE A 32 1.14 6.71 -11.42
CA ILE A 32 1.40 7.34 -10.13
C ILE A 32 0.30 8.36 -9.86
N VAL A 33 -0.48 8.15 -8.79
CA VAL A 33 -1.52 9.10 -8.37
C VAL A 33 -1.12 9.82 -7.09
N GLU A 34 -1.00 11.15 -7.14
CA GLU A 34 -0.80 11.99 -5.96
C GLU A 34 -2.03 12.88 -5.70
N SER A 35 -2.36 13.09 -4.42
CA SER A 35 -3.50 13.92 -4.00
C SER A 35 -3.07 15.28 -3.47
N GLU A 36 -3.81 16.34 -3.82
CA GLU A 36 -3.68 17.66 -3.18
C GLU A 36 -4.32 17.71 -1.77
N PHE A 37 -4.85 16.60 -1.27
CA PHE A 37 -5.46 16.52 0.05
C PHE A 37 -4.81 15.44 0.92
N PHE A 38 -4.70 15.71 2.21
CA PHE A 38 -4.50 14.67 3.21
C PHE A 38 -5.80 13.87 3.45
N HIS A 39 -5.70 12.73 4.12
CA HIS A 39 -6.88 11.93 4.53
C HIS A 39 -7.86 12.70 5.43
N ASN A 40 -7.37 13.69 6.19
CA ASN A 40 -8.22 14.58 6.99
C ASN A 40 -8.90 15.71 6.17
N GLY A 41 -8.58 15.83 4.87
CA GLY A 41 -9.15 16.82 3.97
C GLY A 41 -8.45 18.17 3.90
N LYS A 42 -7.40 18.40 4.71
CA LYS A 42 -6.55 19.59 4.56
C LYS A 42 -5.77 19.52 3.24
N LYS A 43 -5.58 20.67 2.59
CA LYS A 43 -4.74 20.75 1.39
C LYS A 43 -3.28 20.45 1.73
N ARG A 44 -2.57 19.84 0.79
CA ARG A 44 -1.13 19.57 0.87
C ARG A 44 -0.44 19.92 -0.44
N GLN A 45 0.86 20.19 -0.35
CA GLN A 45 1.70 20.30 -1.53
C GLN A 45 2.04 18.92 -2.08
N LEU A 46 2.10 18.85 -3.41
CA LEU A 46 2.56 17.68 -4.14
C LEU A 46 4.07 17.53 -3.94
N LYS A 47 4.55 16.29 -3.80
CA LYS A 47 5.96 15.97 -3.57
C LYS A 47 6.60 15.26 -4.77
N PHE A 48 5.80 14.71 -5.68
CA PHE A 48 6.33 14.05 -6.86
C PHE A 48 6.87 15.08 -7.86
N ASP A 49 8.13 14.89 -8.29
CA ASP A 49 8.73 15.62 -9.39
C ASP A 49 9.37 14.62 -10.37
N ILE A 50 8.85 14.61 -11.61
CA ILE A 50 9.30 13.72 -12.68
C ILE A 50 10.78 13.90 -13.01
N LYS A 51 11.36 15.08 -12.77
CA LYS A 51 12.77 15.37 -13.04
C LYS A 51 13.72 14.50 -12.20
N ASN A 52 13.27 14.07 -11.02
CA ASN A 52 14.04 13.15 -10.17
C ASN A 52 14.05 11.71 -10.70
N TYR A 53 13.24 11.41 -11.72
CA TYR A 53 12.99 10.07 -12.25
C TYR A 53 13.15 10.04 -13.79
N ASP A 54 14.06 10.86 -14.34
CA ASP A 54 14.25 11.01 -15.80
C ASP A 54 14.46 9.68 -16.53
N LYS A 55 15.16 8.73 -15.90
CA LYS A 55 15.36 7.35 -16.39
C LYS A 55 14.06 6.62 -16.74
N PHE A 56 12.96 6.96 -16.07
CA PHE A 56 11.67 6.27 -16.17
C PHE A 56 10.59 7.11 -16.82
N LYS A 57 10.91 8.35 -17.24
CA LYS A 57 9.91 9.35 -17.65
C LYS A 57 8.97 8.85 -18.75
N ASP A 58 9.49 8.08 -19.69
CA ASP A 58 8.72 7.57 -20.84
C ASP A 58 7.70 6.50 -20.44
N LYS A 59 7.85 5.91 -19.24
CA LYS A 59 6.92 4.92 -18.67
C LYS A 59 5.97 5.52 -17.63
N ILE A 60 6.28 6.69 -17.08
CA ILE A 60 5.50 7.27 -15.98
C ILE A 60 4.31 8.06 -16.53
N ILE A 61 3.12 7.67 -16.07
CA ILE A 61 1.88 8.44 -16.23
C ILE A 61 1.54 9.01 -14.84
N TYR A 62 1.75 10.31 -14.68
CA TYR A 62 1.52 11.00 -13.42
C TYR A 62 0.15 11.71 -13.41
N ILE A 63 -0.64 11.43 -12.37
CA ILE A 63 -2.02 11.93 -12.22
C ILE A 63 -2.12 12.67 -10.90
N VAL A 64 -2.66 13.89 -10.96
CA VAL A 64 -2.92 14.72 -9.77
C VAL A 64 -4.42 14.73 -9.48
N GLN A 65 -4.80 14.25 -8.30
CA GLN A 65 -6.16 14.40 -7.77
C GLN A 65 -6.34 15.78 -7.14
N LYS A 66 -7.08 16.65 -7.83
CA LYS A 66 -7.34 18.05 -7.42
C LYS A 66 -8.68 18.28 -6.74
N ASP A 67 -9.61 17.33 -6.88
CA ASP A 67 -10.97 17.45 -6.34
C ASP A 67 -11.18 16.53 -5.13
N GLN A 68 -12.13 16.87 -4.26
CA GLN A 68 -12.54 15.99 -3.16
C GLN A 68 -13.66 15.04 -3.63
N PRO A 69 -13.79 13.84 -3.04
CA PRO A 69 -14.91 12.96 -3.37
C PRO A 69 -16.26 13.56 -2.99
N SER A 70 -17.29 13.20 -3.75
CA SER A 70 -18.68 13.39 -3.33
C SER A 70 -18.97 12.58 -2.05
N GLY A 71 -19.91 13.05 -1.23
CA GLY A 71 -20.38 12.32 -0.04
C GLY A 71 -19.51 12.51 1.20
N ILE A 72 -18.59 13.47 1.21
CA ILE A 72 -17.93 13.93 2.44
C ILE A 72 -18.99 14.41 3.43
N LEU A 73 -18.95 13.85 4.64
CA LEU A 73 -19.87 14.18 5.71
C LEU A 73 -19.37 15.41 6.47
N SER A 74 -20.22 16.43 6.60
CA SER A 74 -19.93 17.60 7.44
C SER A 74 -19.87 17.20 8.92
N ILE A 75 -18.83 17.67 9.60
CA ILE A 75 -18.63 17.49 11.04
C ILE A 75 -19.23 18.70 11.73
N ASN A 76 -20.25 18.49 12.56
CA ASN A 76 -20.92 19.56 13.29
C ASN A 76 -20.33 19.67 14.69
N GLU A 77 -20.26 20.87 15.25
CA GLU A 77 -19.75 21.09 16.61
C GLU A 77 -20.57 20.35 17.66
N ASN A 78 -21.89 20.29 17.46
CA ASN A 78 -22.87 19.60 18.31
C ASN A 78 -22.89 18.08 18.13
N ASP A 79 -22.15 17.51 17.16
CA ASP A 79 -22.01 16.06 17.08
C ASP A 79 -21.29 15.55 18.34
N ASN A 80 -21.75 14.44 18.92
CA ASN A 80 -20.96 13.79 19.96
C ASN A 80 -19.65 13.23 19.38
N GLU A 81 -18.65 13.01 20.25
CA GLU A 81 -17.32 12.55 19.85
C GLU A 81 -17.31 11.22 19.08
N GLY A 82 -18.27 10.32 19.36
CA GLY A 82 -18.42 9.08 18.61
C GLY A 82 -18.85 9.31 17.16
N ILE A 83 -19.80 10.22 16.94
CA ILE A 83 -20.27 10.61 15.60
C ILE A 83 -19.17 11.34 14.84
N LYS A 84 -18.48 12.31 15.47
CA LYS A 84 -17.35 13.02 14.86
C LYS A 84 -16.28 12.04 14.38
N SER A 85 -15.86 11.11 15.26
CA SER A 85 -14.88 10.08 14.92
C SER A 85 -15.36 9.19 13.76
N SER A 86 -16.62 8.75 13.78
CA SER A 86 -17.17 7.94 12.67
C SER A 86 -17.17 8.68 11.34
N LYS A 87 -17.57 9.96 11.34
CA LYS A 87 -17.57 10.82 10.14
C LYS A 87 -16.16 11.02 9.60
N LEU A 88 -15.19 11.29 10.47
CA LEU A 88 -13.77 11.43 10.10
C LEU A 88 -13.25 10.16 9.41
N ILE A 89 -13.44 8.99 10.02
CA ILE A 89 -13.04 7.68 9.45
C ILE A 89 -13.66 7.44 8.08
N LYS A 90 -14.98 7.69 7.95
CA LYS A 90 -15.67 7.55 6.67
C LYS A 90 -15.11 8.50 5.61
N ASN A 91 -14.92 9.78 5.94
CA ASN A 91 -14.41 10.80 5.03
C ASN A 91 -13.03 10.45 4.49
N ALA A 92 -12.15 9.91 5.31
CA ALA A 92 -10.82 9.50 4.84
C ALA A 92 -10.82 8.28 3.97
N HIS A 93 -11.62 7.26 4.31
CA HIS A 93 -11.80 6.14 3.40
C HIS A 93 -12.38 6.60 2.06
N LEU A 94 -13.31 7.57 2.05
CA LEU A 94 -13.80 8.15 0.81
C LEU A 94 -12.67 8.83 0.01
N ARG A 95 -11.81 9.61 0.67
CA ARG A 95 -10.66 10.27 0.01
C ARG A 95 -9.65 9.28 -0.54
N GLU A 96 -9.26 8.30 0.26
CA GLU A 96 -8.31 7.25 -0.13
C GLU A 96 -8.84 6.46 -1.33
N ASN A 97 -10.11 6.03 -1.26
CA ASN A 97 -10.76 5.31 -2.35
C ASN A 97 -10.84 6.19 -3.62
N HIS A 98 -11.13 7.47 -3.46
CA HIS A 98 -11.24 8.41 -4.56
C HIS A 98 -9.90 8.67 -5.24
N GLN A 99 -8.83 8.89 -4.46
CA GLN A 99 -7.46 8.98 -4.98
C GLN A 99 -7.12 7.72 -5.77
N ARG A 100 -7.31 6.53 -5.17
CA ARG A 100 -6.99 5.27 -5.82
C ARG A 100 -7.77 5.09 -7.12
N ASN A 101 -9.04 5.47 -7.15
CA ASN A 101 -9.86 5.37 -8.35
C ASN A 101 -9.41 6.32 -9.48
N GLN A 102 -8.62 7.36 -9.20
CA GLN A 102 -8.04 8.18 -10.26
C GLN A 102 -7.03 7.43 -11.14
N ILE A 103 -6.53 6.25 -10.71
CA ILE A 103 -5.69 5.37 -11.53
C ILE A 103 -6.32 5.13 -12.91
N PHE A 104 -7.66 5.11 -13.02
CA PHE A 104 -8.34 4.93 -14.29
C PHE A 104 -7.97 5.97 -15.35
N GLN A 105 -7.62 7.20 -14.96
CA GLN A 105 -7.22 8.24 -15.91
C GLN A 105 -5.94 7.87 -16.66
N GLY A 106 -5.07 7.03 -16.09
CA GLY A 106 -3.85 6.55 -16.73
C GLY A 106 -4.03 5.23 -17.50
N LEU A 107 -5.23 4.66 -17.50
CA LEU A 107 -5.55 3.37 -18.14
C LEU A 107 -6.32 3.53 -19.46
N THR A 108 -6.40 4.73 -20.02
CA THR A 108 -7.18 5.01 -21.24
C THR A 108 -6.74 4.17 -22.44
N ASP A 109 -5.44 3.91 -22.54
CA ASP A 109 -4.84 3.18 -23.66
C ASP A 109 -4.70 1.67 -23.39
N ALA A 110 -5.11 1.21 -22.20
CA ALA A 110 -5.01 -0.17 -21.79
C ALA A 110 -6.01 -1.04 -22.58
N GLN A 111 -5.49 -2.10 -23.19
CA GLN A 111 -6.30 -3.04 -23.97
C GLN A 111 -6.99 -4.06 -23.04
N PRO A 112 -8.11 -4.68 -23.45
CA PRO A 112 -8.89 -5.60 -22.62
C PRO A 112 -8.07 -6.73 -21.97
N ASN A 113 -7.01 -7.19 -22.63
CA ASN A 113 -6.15 -8.27 -22.14
C ASN A 113 -4.88 -7.79 -21.41
N ASP A 114 -4.63 -6.49 -21.32
CA ASP A 114 -3.51 -5.92 -20.56
C ASP A 114 -3.72 -6.12 -19.06
N LEU A 115 -2.62 -6.23 -18.32
CA LEU A 115 -2.64 -6.57 -16.90
C LEU A 115 -2.43 -5.33 -16.05
N ILE A 116 -3.34 -5.11 -15.12
CA ILE A 116 -3.32 -3.97 -14.20
C ILE A 116 -2.96 -4.46 -12.81
N LEU A 117 -1.84 -3.99 -12.26
CA LEU A 117 -1.40 -4.24 -10.89
C LEU A 117 -1.74 -3.02 -10.05
N ILE A 118 -2.40 -3.22 -8.92
CA ILE A 118 -2.77 -2.15 -8.00
C ILE A 118 -2.23 -2.46 -6.61
N SER A 119 -1.47 -1.53 -6.07
CA SER A 119 -0.87 -1.61 -4.74
C SER A 119 -0.67 -0.22 -4.15
N ASP A 120 -0.08 -0.16 -2.95
CA ASP A 120 0.50 1.08 -2.41
C ASP A 120 2.01 1.15 -2.77
N VAL A 121 2.65 2.31 -2.65
CA VAL A 121 4.04 2.53 -3.12
C VAL A 121 5.04 1.61 -2.41
N ASP A 122 4.79 1.31 -1.13
CA ASP A 122 5.58 0.44 -0.27
C ASP A 122 5.31 -1.06 -0.46
N GLU A 123 4.30 -1.42 -1.26
CA GLU A 123 3.95 -2.80 -1.61
C GLU A 123 4.54 -3.18 -2.98
N ILE A 124 5.80 -3.61 -3.04
CA ILE A 124 6.51 -3.92 -4.30
C ILE A 124 6.34 -5.41 -4.66
N PRO A 125 5.66 -5.76 -5.77
CA PRO A 125 5.53 -7.15 -6.20
C PRO A 125 6.85 -7.71 -6.74
N ASN A 126 7.11 -9.00 -6.51
CA ASN A 126 8.23 -9.70 -7.14
C ASN A 126 7.77 -10.31 -8.47
N LEU A 127 8.13 -9.67 -9.58
CA LEU A 127 7.77 -10.11 -10.92
C LEU A 127 8.79 -11.06 -11.56
N GLU A 128 9.96 -11.26 -10.93
CA GLU A 128 10.98 -12.21 -11.40
C GLU A 128 10.53 -13.66 -11.31
N ILE A 129 9.67 -13.97 -10.33
CA ILE A 129 9.28 -15.34 -9.98
C ILE A 129 7.96 -15.77 -10.64
N VAL A 130 7.34 -14.91 -11.44
CA VAL A 130 6.00 -15.16 -12.01
C VAL A 130 5.96 -14.80 -13.49
N ASN A 131 5.56 -15.77 -14.33
CA ASN A 131 5.21 -15.47 -15.70
C ASN A 131 3.76 -14.97 -15.78
N LEU A 132 3.58 -13.66 -15.65
CA LEU A 132 2.26 -13.04 -15.66
C LEU A 132 1.47 -13.28 -16.96
N LYS A 133 2.16 -13.51 -18.08
CA LYS A 133 1.52 -13.79 -19.39
C LYS A 133 0.79 -15.14 -19.42
N GLU A 134 1.20 -16.09 -18.60
CA GLU A 134 0.62 -17.44 -18.54
C GLU A 134 -0.52 -17.57 -17.53
N THR A 135 -0.76 -16.53 -16.72
CA THR A 135 -1.79 -16.61 -15.68
C THR A 135 -3.19 -16.60 -16.29
N LYS A 136 -3.91 -17.71 -16.09
CA LYS A 136 -5.29 -17.91 -16.59
C LYS A 136 -6.35 -17.35 -15.64
N ASN A 137 -6.04 -17.25 -14.36
CA ASN A 137 -6.98 -16.80 -13.34
C ASN A 137 -7.39 -15.34 -13.54
N LYS A 138 -8.65 -15.04 -13.21
CA LYS A 138 -9.21 -13.69 -13.30
C LYS A 138 -8.47 -12.68 -12.41
N PHE A 139 -8.06 -13.11 -11.22
CA PHE A 139 -7.35 -12.28 -10.25
C PHE A 139 -6.04 -12.92 -9.79
N ILE A 140 -5.07 -12.08 -9.50
CA ILE A 140 -3.78 -12.46 -8.93
C ILE A 140 -3.61 -11.69 -7.63
N ILE A 141 -3.21 -12.37 -6.56
CA ILE A 141 -2.93 -11.77 -5.26
C ILE A 141 -1.50 -12.14 -4.88
N PHE A 142 -0.68 -11.13 -4.63
CA PHE A 142 0.71 -11.33 -4.22
C PHE A 142 0.80 -11.44 -2.69
N GLU A 143 1.36 -12.55 -2.21
CA GLU A 143 1.68 -12.76 -0.80
C GLU A 143 3.07 -12.19 -0.51
N GLN A 144 3.09 -11.00 0.07
CA GLN A 144 4.30 -10.22 0.30
C GLN A 144 4.78 -10.36 1.75
N LYS A 145 6.10 -10.39 1.90
CA LYS A 145 6.78 -10.33 3.21
C LYS A 145 6.73 -8.89 3.71
N ILE A 146 6.44 -8.71 4.99
CA ILE A 146 6.36 -7.38 5.59
C ILE A 146 7.63 -7.02 6.36
N PHE A 147 8.14 -5.84 6.09
CA PHE A 147 9.34 -5.28 6.68
C PHE A 147 9.00 -3.98 7.38
N TYR A 148 9.77 -3.65 8.42
CA TYR A 148 9.53 -2.48 9.27
C TYR A 148 10.81 -1.68 9.47
N TYR A 149 10.75 -0.36 9.28
CA TYR A 149 11.80 0.62 9.59
C TYR A 149 13.09 0.54 8.77
N LYS A 150 13.51 -0.67 8.41
CA LYS A 150 14.72 -1.02 7.66
C LYS A 150 14.35 -2.09 6.63
N PHE A 151 15.14 -2.22 5.58
CA PHE A 151 14.91 -3.21 4.54
C PHE A 151 15.00 -4.65 5.05
N ASN A 152 15.88 -4.94 6.00
CA ASN A 152 16.14 -6.30 6.50
C ASN A 152 15.47 -6.64 7.84
N ARG A 153 14.52 -5.83 8.32
CA ARG A 153 13.76 -6.13 9.55
C ARG A 153 12.39 -6.65 9.17
N ILE A 154 12.16 -7.95 9.35
CA ILE A 154 10.98 -8.66 8.88
C ILE A 154 10.05 -9.04 10.04
N LEU A 155 8.74 -8.95 9.83
CA LEU A 155 7.76 -9.58 10.72
C LEU A 155 7.47 -11.01 10.21
N SER A 156 8.24 -11.97 10.71
CA SER A 156 8.11 -13.38 10.32
C SER A 156 6.74 -13.96 10.66
N GLY A 157 6.26 -14.88 9.81
CA GLY A 157 4.98 -15.56 9.98
C GLY A 157 3.74 -14.74 9.60
N PHE A 158 3.91 -13.46 9.25
CA PHE A 158 2.80 -12.62 8.77
C PHE A 158 2.83 -12.51 7.25
N ILE A 159 1.70 -12.82 6.61
CA ILE A 159 1.53 -12.68 5.16
C ILE A 159 0.74 -11.42 4.87
N TRP A 160 1.35 -10.51 4.12
CA TRP A 160 0.65 -9.32 3.60
C TRP A 160 0.16 -9.56 2.19
N TYR A 161 -1.15 -9.45 1.98
CA TYR A 161 -1.74 -9.53 0.64
C TYR A 161 -1.80 -8.13 0.03
N GLY A 162 -0.67 -7.66 -0.50
CA GLY A 162 -0.52 -6.29 -0.99
C GLY A 162 -1.06 -6.14 -2.41
N THR A 163 -0.16 -6.27 -3.39
CA THR A 163 -0.46 -6.10 -4.81
C THR A 163 -1.54 -7.07 -5.25
N LYS A 164 -2.53 -6.53 -5.95
CA LYS A 164 -3.58 -7.32 -6.62
C LYS A 164 -3.59 -6.97 -8.09
N ALA A 165 -3.78 -7.97 -8.94
CA ALA A 165 -3.81 -7.77 -10.37
C ALA A 165 -5.04 -8.41 -11.02
N CYS A 166 -5.48 -7.82 -12.11
CA CYS A 166 -6.45 -8.42 -13.03
C CYS A 166 -6.24 -7.87 -14.44
N LYS A 167 -6.76 -8.58 -15.45
CA LYS A 167 -6.82 -8.02 -16.82
C LYS A 167 -7.78 -6.84 -16.87
N MET A 168 -7.49 -5.85 -17.71
CA MET A 168 -8.28 -4.62 -17.84
C MET A 168 -9.78 -4.89 -18.03
N LYS A 169 -10.15 -5.88 -18.86
CA LYS A 169 -11.55 -6.30 -19.07
C LYS A 169 -12.32 -6.75 -17.82
N PHE A 170 -11.61 -7.06 -16.74
CA PHE A 170 -12.21 -7.47 -15.48
C PHE A 170 -12.20 -6.36 -14.42
N LEU A 171 -11.51 -5.25 -14.66
CA LEU A 171 -11.34 -4.18 -13.69
C LEU A 171 -12.62 -3.32 -13.61
N LYS A 172 -13.37 -3.40 -12.48
CA LYS A 172 -14.52 -2.51 -12.22
C LYS A 172 -14.09 -1.15 -11.69
N SER A 173 -13.18 -1.14 -10.73
CA SER A 173 -12.48 0.05 -10.25
C SER A 173 -11.19 -0.31 -9.52
N PRO A 174 -10.21 0.61 -9.45
CA PRO A 174 -8.99 0.36 -8.71
C PRO A 174 -9.22 0.01 -7.23
N GLN A 175 -10.11 0.74 -6.56
CA GLN A 175 -10.50 0.41 -5.19
C GLN A 175 -11.22 -0.94 -5.09
N TRP A 176 -12.07 -1.27 -6.05
CA TRP A 176 -12.77 -2.56 -6.07
C TRP A 176 -11.78 -3.72 -6.11
N LEU A 177 -10.71 -3.63 -6.93
CA LEU A 177 -9.68 -4.68 -6.98
C LEU A 177 -9.00 -4.86 -5.60
N ARG A 178 -8.66 -3.76 -4.92
CA ARG A 178 -8.12 -3.81 -3.55
C ARG A 178 -9.08 -4.43 -2.54
N ASN A 179 -10.39 -4.25 -2.73
CA ASN A 179 -11.42 -4.80 -1.83
C ASN A 179 -11.67 -6.31 -2.00
N ILE A 180 -11.17 -6.96 -3.05
CA ILE A 180 -11.31 -8.41 -3.25
C ILE A 180 -10.75 -9.16 -2.03
N LYS A 181 -11.51 -10.13 -1.51
CA LYS A 181 -11.13 -10.85 -0.29
C LYS A 181 -9.98 -11.83 -0.55
N ASN A 182 -8.99 -11.76 0.34
CA ASN A 182 -7.75 -12.56 0.30
C ASN A 182 -7.95 -14.03 0.72
N LYS A 183 -9.17 -14.47 1.01
CA LYS A 183 -9.47 -15.84 1.43
C LYS A 183 -9.73 -16.73 0.22
N SER A 184 -9.07 -17.88 0.12
CA SER A 184 -9.46 -18.91 -0.87
C SER A 184 -10.86 -19.45 -0.55
N PHE A 185 -11.69 -19.63 -1.58
CA PHE A 185 -13.03 -20.15 -1.43
C PHE A 185 -13.18 -21.43 -2.25
N PRO A 186 -13.79 -22.48 -1.68
CA PRO A 186 -14.02 -23.70 -2.43
C PRO A 186 -15.08 -23.48 -3.53
N PHE A 187 -15.08 -24.34 -4.55
CA PHE A 187 -15.92 -24.17 -5.73
C PHE A 187 -17.43 -24.22 -5.44
N TRP A 188 -17.84 -24.94 -4.37
CA TRP A 188 -19.24 -25.08 -3.94
C TRP A 188 -19.77 -23.88 -3.14
N ARG A 189 -18.98 -22.82 -2.95
CA ARG A 189 -19.32 -21.68 -2.10
C ARG A 189 -20.24 -20.72 -2.86
N ILE A 190 -21.52 -21.08 -2.99
CA ILE A 190 -22.49 -20.42 -3.89
C ILE A 190 -22.60 -18.91 -3.66
N ASP A 191 -22.49 -18.41 -2.43
CA ASP A 191 -22.56 -16.95 -2.17
C ASP A 191 -21.42 -16.15 -2.81
N THR A 192 -20.37 -16.79 -3.30
CA THR A 192 -19.33 -16.12 -4.10
C THR A 192 -19.81 -15.69 -5.48
N PHE A 193 -20.80 -16.39 -6.08
CA PHE A 193 -21.36 -15.99 -7.37
C PHE A 193 -22.16 -14.69 -7.30
N PHE A 194 -22.71 -14.37 -6.11
CA PHE A 194 -23.50 -13.16 -5.87
C PHE A 194 -22.69 -12.05 -5.18
N SER A 195 -21.37 -12.23 -5.03
CA SER A 195 -20.51 -11.28 -4.32
C SER A 195 -19.70 -10.40 -5.27
N ASP A 196 -19.64 -9.11 -4.96
CA ASP A 196 -18.72 -8.18 -5.63
C ASP A 196 -17.27 -8.27 -5.15
N THR A 197 -16.98 -9.03 -4.09
CA THR A 197 -15.62 -9.07 -3.51
C THR A 197 -15.11 -10.47 -3.20
N LYS A 198 -15.99 -11.49 -3.19
CA LYS A 198 -15.61 -12.87 -2.93
C LYS A 198 -15.55 -13.64 -4.23
N TYR A 199 -14.33 -13.87 -4.74
CA TYR A 199 -14.11 -14.63 -5.97
C TYR A 199 -13.38 -15.94 -5.70
N ILE A 200 -13.76 -17.01 -6.41
CA ILE A 200 -13.07 -18.31 -6.41
C ILE A 200 -11.85 -18.27 -7.34
N ASP A 201 -12.02 -17.70 -8.54
CA ASP A 201 -10.99 -17.65 -9.58
C ASP A 201 -9.86 -16.66 -9.26
N LYS A 202 -8.93 -17.09 -8.41
CA LYS A 202 -7.79 -16.32 -7.92
C LYS A 202 -6.54 -17.18 -7.90
N ASN A 203 -5.43 -16.60 -8.33
CA ASN A 203 -4.09 -17.15 -8.12
C ASN A 203 -3.40 -16.42 -6.97
N PHE A 204 -2.74 -17.17 -6.09
CA PHE A 204 -1.94 -16.62 -4.99
C PHE A 204 -0.46 -16.84 -5.29
N ILE A 205 0.28 -15.74 -5.46
CA ILE A 205 1.73 -15.78 -5.72
C ILE A 205 2.45 -15.76 -4.38
N LYS A 206 2.89 -16.95 -3.93
CA LYS A 206 3.71 -17.11 -2.73
C LYS A 206 5.06 -16.43 -2.92
N ASN A 207 5.61 -15.82 -1.87
CA ASN A 207 6.81 -14.98 -1.95
C ASN A 207 6.69 -13.87 -3.01
N GLY A 208 5.47 -13.38 -3.23
CA GLY A 208 5.11 -12.44 -4.29
C GLY A 208 5.63 -11.01 -4.10
N GLY A 209 6.60 -10.78 -3.22
CA GLY A 209 7.28 -9.49 -3.06
C GLY A 209 7.39 -9.01 -1.63
N TRP A 210 7.45 -7.70 -1.48
CA TRP A 210 7.85 -7.02 -0.24
C TRP A 210 6.89 -5.88 0.09
N HIS A 211 6.52 -5.75 1.36
CA HIS A 211 5.83 -4.59 1.91
C HIS A 211 6.76 -3.89 2.90
N PHE A 212 7.22 -2.71 2.53
CA PHE A 212 8.20 -1.91 3.25
C PHE A 212 7.53 -0.86 4.15
N SER A 213 6.99 -1.32 5.28
CA SER A 213 6.26 -0.47 6.20
C SER A 213 7.18 0.48 6.98
N ASN A 214 6.83 1.77 6.99
CA ASN A 214 7.46 2.79 7.83
C ASN A 214 8.99 2.87 7.71
N LEU A 215 9.57 2.76 6.50
CA LEU A 215 10.97 3.14 6.24
C LEU A 215 11.16 4.67 6.34
N LYS A 216 11.13 5.15 7.57
CA LYS A 216 11.09 6.57 7.95
C LYS A 216 11.84 6.78 9.26
N SER A 217 12.23 8.02 9.51
CA SER A 217 12.73 8.42 10.83
C SER A 217 11.61 8.34 11.88
N PRO A 218 11.93 8.21 13.19
CA PRO A 218 10.91 8.23 14.24
C PRO A 218 9.99 9.45 14.20
N SER A 219 10.54 10.64 13.88
CA SER A 219 9.75 11.88 13.74
C SER A 219 8.82 11.84 12.53
N ASP A 220 9.27 11.31 11.40
CA ASP A 220 8.42 11.20 10.20
C ASP A 220 7.32 10.15 10.39
N ILE A 221 7.59 9.09 11.14
CA ILE A 221 6.58 8.11 11.55
C ILE A 221 5.53 8.79 12.44
N GLU A 222 5.92 9.59 13.42
CA GLU A 222 4.96 10.33 14.24
C GLU A 222 4.10 11.28 13.40
N LEU A 223 4.72 12.05 12.49
CA LEU A 223 3.98 12.93 11.58
C LEU A 223 2.99 12.14 10.71
N LYS A 224 3.42 10.99 10.17
CA LYS A 224 2.56 10.09 9.40
C LYS A 224 1.39 9.56 10.24
N LEU A 225 1.65 9.07 11.46
CA LEU A 225 0.61 8.59 12.38
C LEU A 225 -0.38 9.69 12.78
N ASN A 226 0.09 10.91 13.02
CA ASN A 226 -0.75 12.08 13.30
C ASN A 226 -1.60 12.50 12.09
N SER A 227 -1.14 12.22 10.86
CA SER A 227 -1.92 12.49 9.64
C SER A 227 -3.06 11.49 9.43
N TYR A 228 -2.92 10.26 9.95
CA TYR A 228 -3.97 9.24 9.99
C TYR A 228 -4.97 9.55 11.11
N LEU A 229 -5.76 10.60 10.95
CA LEU A 229 -6.82 11.03 11.89
C LEU A 229 -8.04 10.07 11.93
N HIS A 230 -7.81 8.76 11.81
CA HIS A 230 -8.84 7.72 11.74
C HIS A 230 -8.67 6.61 12.77
N HIS A 231 -7.57 6.60 13.51
CA HIS A 231 -7.43 5.73 14.65
C HIS A 231 -7.64 6.56 15.91
N ARG A 232 -8.88 6.53 16.43
CA ARG A 232 -9.18 6.88 17.82
C ARG A 232 -8.18 6.18 18.77
N ASP A 233 -7.64 5.03 18.36
CA ASP A 233 -6.58 4.30 19.06
C ASP A 233 -5.25 5.07 19.17
N TYR A 234 -4.84 5.88 18.18
CA TYR A 234 -3.61 6.69 18.27
C TYR A 234 -3.84 8.02 18.98
N GLU A 235 -5.01 8.65 18.81
CA GLU A 235 -5.37 9.87 19.56
C GLU A 235 -5.39 9.63 21.07
N VAL A 236 -5.71 8.41 21.51
CA VAL A 236 -5.73 8.02 22.93
C VAL A 236 -4.35 7.71 23.48
N GLU A 237 -3.43 7.16 22.67
CA GLU A 237 -2.11 6.74 23.16
C GLU A 237 -0.97 7.73 22.89
N LYS A 238 -1.06 8.58 21.84
CA LYS A 238 -0.04 9.57 21.43
C LYS A 238 1.39 9.11 21.75
N LEU A 239 1.85 8.05 21.10
CA LEU A 239 3.15 7.41 21.40
C LEU A 239 4.28 8.45 21.51
N GLY A 240 4.31 9.41 20.59
CA GLY A 240 5.36 10.43 20.50
C GLY A 240 6.68 9.88 19.96
N VAL A 241 7.56 10.78 19.47
CA VAL A 241 8.89 10.43 18.92
C VAL A 241 9.64 9.50 19.86
N LYS A 242 9.62 9.80 21.17
CA LYS A 242 10.39 9.06 22.18
C LYS A 242 10.00 7.57 22.23
N LYS A 243 8.71 7.26 22.26
CA LYS A 243 8.23 5.86 22.30
C LYS A 243 8.46 5.16 20.97
N ILE A 244 8.26 5.86 19.85
CA ILE A 244 8.54 5.32 18.51
C ILE A 244 10.03 4.95 18.41
N THR A 245 10.94 5.83 18.83
CA THR A 245 12.37 5.56 18.88
C THR A 245 12.67 4.34 19.76
N GLU A 246 12.09 4.26 20.95
CA GLU A 246 12.28 3.11 21.85
C GLU A 246 11.85 1.78 21.19
N VAL A 247 10.67 1.75 20.57
CA VAL A 247 10.11 0.57 19.88
C VAL A 247 10.99 0.18 18.68
N MET A 248 11.46 1.15 17.90
CA MET A 248 12.38 0.91 16.79
C MET A 248 13.73 0.38 17.27
N THR A 249 14.29 0.89 18.37
CA THR A 249 15.54 0.39 18.97
C THR A 249 15.37 -1.03 19.49
N LYS A 250 14.22 -1.36 20.09
CA LYS A 250 13.87 -2.72 20.54
C LYS A 250 13.55 -3.69 19.40
N ASN A 251 13.50 -3.19 18.17
CA ASN A 251 13.13 -3.93 16.97
C ASN A 251 11.72 -4.56 17.07
N GLU A 252 10.74 -3.76 17.48
CA GLU A 252 9.36 -4.20 17.68
C GLU A 252 8.38 -3.45 16.76
N THR A 253 7.22 -4.05 16.44
CA THR A 253 6.17 -3.37 15.66
C THR A 253 5.54 -2.22 16.46
N ILE A 254 5.27 -1.08 15.82
CA ILE A 254 4.57 0.06 16.48
C ILE A 254 3.15 -0.33 16.91
N TYR A 255 2.48 -1.18 16.13
CA TYR A 255 1.13 -1.63 16.39
C TYR A 255 0.93 -3.09 16.00
N ASP A 256 -0.16 -3.69 16.49
CA ASP A 256 -0.56 -5.05 16.19
C ASP A 256 -1.11 -5.19 14.77
N MET A 257 -0.36 -5.89 13.93
CA MET A 257 -0.77 -6.24 12.56
C MET A 257 -1.77 -7.39 12.50
N TYR A 258 -1.82 -8.24 13.53
CA TYR A 258 -2.77 -9.35 13.63
C TYR A 258 -4.13 -8.91 14.19
N GLY A 259 -4.17 -7.75 14.86
CA GLY A 259 -5.39 -7.20 15.43
C GLY A 259 -6.42 -6.80 14.37
N ASP A 260 -7.70 -7.11 14.63
CA ASP A 260 -8.81 -6.65 13.79
C ASP A 260 -9.08 -5.13 13.99
N LYS A 261 -9.87 -4.51 13.13
CA LYS A 261 -10.22 -3.08 13.19
C LYS A 261 -10.86 -2.63 14.50
N ARG A 262 -11.33 -3.57 15.34
CA ARG A 262 -11.96 -3.31 16.65
C ARG A 262 -11.01 -3.47 17.84
N SER A 263 -9.79 -3.97 17.64
CA SER A 263 -8.82 -4.20 18.71
C SER A 263 -8.00 -2.94 19.01
N LYS A 264 -7.63 -2.73 20.28
CA LYS A 264 -6.68 -1.69 20.68
C LYS A 264 -5.26 -2.09 20.23
N LYS A 265 -4.82 -1.60 19.06
CA LYS A 265 -3.62 -2.09 18.35
C LYS A 265 -2.29 -1.57 18.90
N PHE A 266 -2.28 -0.45 19.61
CA PHE A 266 -1.03 0.24 19.96
C PHE A 266 -0.46 -0.15 21.33
N LYS A 267 -1.21 -0.95 22.11
CA LYS A 267 -0.78 -1.42 23.43
C LYS A 267 0.54 -2.19 23.41
N ASP A 268 1.33 -1.98 24.46
CA ASP A 268 2.66 -2.59 24.64
C ASP A 268 2.64 -4.13 24.55
N ASP A 269 1.64 -4.79 25.11
CA ASP A 269 1.51 -6.26 25.11
C ASP A 269 1.21 -6.87 23.73
N LYS A 270 0.88 -6.03 22.73
CA LYS A 270 0.54 -6.47 21.37
C LYS A 270 1.68 -6.33 20.38
N ARG A 271 2.78 -5.67 20.75
CA ARG A 271 3.93 -5.50 19.86
C ARG A 271 4.60 -6.84 19.61
N LYS A 272 5.09 -7.00 18.37
CA LYS A 272 5.81 -8.20 17.95
C LYS A 272 7.26 -7.85 17.71
N LYS A 273 8.17 -8.73 18.13
CA LYS A 273 9.57 -8.63 17.73
C LYS A 273 9.71 -8.88 16.24
N LEU A 274 10.56 -8.09 15.61
CA LEU A 274 10.98 -8.24 14.24
C LEU A 274 12.26 -9.06 14.21
N ASP A 275 12.37 -9.93 13.21
CA ASP A 275 13.60 -10.65 12.95
C ASP A 275 14.49 -9.85 12.00
N LYS A 276 15.80 -10.09 12.02
CA LYS A 276 16.70 -9.63 10.96
C LYS A 276 16.78 -10.72 9.91
N CYS A 277 16.52 -10.39 8.65
CA CYS A 277 16.62 -11.33 7.55
C CYS A 277 17.93 -11.14 6.77
N ASP A 278 18.35 -12.19 6.08
CA ASP A 278 19.49 -12.13 5.17
C ASP A 278 19.21 -11.18 4.00
N ILE A 279 20.29 -10.57 3.49
CA ILE A 279 20.23 -9.62 2.37
C ILE A 279 19.71 -10.28 1.08
N ASN A 280 19.94 -11.58 0.90
CA ASN A 280 19.47 -12.35 -0.24
C ASN A 280 17.93 -12.41 -0.35
N ILE A 281 17.19 -12.11 0.73
CA ILE A 281 15.73 -12.04 0.74
C ILE A 281 15.22 -10.71 0.16
N LEU A 282 16.06 -9.67 0.14
CA LEU A 282 15.71 -8.33 -0.34
C LEU A 282 15.61 -8.29 -1.87
N PRO A 283 14.99 -7.27 -2.48
CA PRO A 283 15.02 -7.12 -3.93
C PRO A 283 16.45 -6.98 -4.45
N LYS A 284 16.77 -7.58 -5.62
CA LYS A 284 18.12 -7.51 -6.21
C LYS A 284 18.67 -6.09 -6.33
N PHE A 285 17.81 -5.12 -6.65
CA PHE A 285 18.22 -3.71 -6.70
C PHE A 285 18.77 -3.22 -5.34
N VAL A 286 18.14 -3.59 -4.22
CA VAL A 286 18.64 -3.24 -2.88
C VAL A 286 19.94 -3.98 -2.59
N GLN A 287 20.03 -5.27 -2.93
CA GLN A 287 21.24 -6.08 -2.76
C GLN A 287 22.45 -5.49 -3.52
N ASN A 288 22.24 -5.05 -4.76
CA ASN A 288 23.28 -4.49 -5.60
C ASN A 288 23.67 -3.05 -5.21
N ASN A 289 22.92 -2.42 -4.29
CA ASN A 289 23.11 -1.03 -3.87
C ASN A 289 23.17 -0.90 -2.34
N ILE A 290 23.73 -1.89 -1.64
CA ILE A 290 23.82 -1.90 -0.16
C ILE A 290 24.45 -0.61 0.38
N GLU A 291 25.54 -0.13 -0.23
CA GLU A 291 26.20 1.10 0.22
C GLU A 291 25.29 2.34 0.17
N LYS A 292 24.43 2.44 -0.84
CA LYS A 292 23.40 3.49 -0.94
C LYS A 292 22.37 3.38 0.19
N PHE A 293 22.05 2.15 0.59
CA PHE A 293 21.04 1.84 1.60
C PHE A 293 21.61 1.47 2.97
N LYS A 294 22.89 1.74 3.25
CA LYS A 294 23.56 1.31 4.49
C LYS A 294 22.88 1.82 5.75
N ASN A 295 22.29 3.02 5.70
CA ASN A 295 21.55 3.58 6.83
C ASN A 295 20.16 2.93 7.02
N TRP A 296 19.71 2.11 6.07
CA TRP A 296 18.42 1.42 6.04
C TRP A 296 18.54 -0.10 6.13
N ILE A 297 19.75 -0.60 6.39
CA ILE A 297 20.06 -2.01 6.56
C ILE A 297 20.81 -2.15 7.89
N ASP A 298 20.37 -3.08 8.72
CA ASP A 298 20.93 -3.41 10.03
C ASP A 298 22.00 -4.50 10.01
#